data_AF-A0A2K3MMJ6-F1
#
_entry.id   AF-A0A2K3MMJ6-F1
#
_cell.length_a   1.000
_cell.length_b   1.000
_cell.length_c   1.000
_cell.angle_alpha   90.00
_cell.angle_beta   90.00
_cell.angle_gamma   90.00
#
_symmetry.space_group_name_H-M   'P 1'
#
loop_
_entity.id
_entity.type
_entity.pdbx_description
1 polymer ?
#
loop_
_entity_poly.entity_id
_entity_poly.type
_entity_poly.pdbx_seq_one_letter_code
_entity_poly.pdbx_strand_id
1 'polypeptide(L)'
;DGHKPGWQSVPTHDPQVQDAANHAIKTIQQRSNSLVPYELHEVTDAKAEVIDDFAKFNLLLKVKRGEKEEKFKVEVHKNNEGSFHLNQMEADHS
;
A
#
# COMPACT_ATOMS: atom_id res chain seq x y z
N ASP A 1 22.89 -7.80 -17.41
CA ASP A 1 22.44 -6.72 -16.52
C ASP A 1 21.29 -7.30 -15.70
N GLY A 2 21.62 -7.87 -14.54
CA GLY A 2 20.71 -8.74 -13.80
C GLY A 2 19.85 -7.92 -12.86
N HIS A 3 18.55 -7.86 -13.13
CA HIS A 3 17.55 -7.32 -12.22
C HIS A 3 17.73 -8.01 -10.86
N LYS A 4 18.16 -7.24 -9.84
CA LYS A 4 18.38 -7.78 -8.51
C LYS A 4 17.02 -8.18 -7.93
N PRO A 5 16.79 -9.45 -7.56
CA PRO A 5 15.58 -9.81 -6.85
C PRO A 5 15.67 -9.18 -5.45
N GLY A 6 14.78 -8.22 -5.18
CA GLY A 6 14.71 -7.57 -3.88
C GLY A 6 13.84 -6.31 -3.90
N TRP A 7 13.36 -5.93 -2.73
CA TRP A 7 12.62 -4.70 -2.51
C TRP A 7 13.40 -3.46 -2.96
N GLN A 8 12.92 -2.82 -4.01
CA GLN A 8 13.40 -1.52 -4.48
C GLN A 8 12.51 -0.41 -3.94
N SER A 9 13.09 0.60 -3.30
CA SER A 9 12.33 1.79 -2.93
C SER A 9 11.79 2.48 -4.19
N VAL A 10 10.49 2.67 -4.25
CA VAL A 10 9.79 3.33 -5.36
C VAL A 10 9.27 4.70 -4.91
N PRO A 11 9.10 5.66 -5.83
CA PRO A 11 8.57 6.96 -5.47
C PRO A 11 7.13 6.81 -4.95
N THR A 12 6.86 7.45 -3.81
CA THR A 12 5.51 7.48 -3.22
C THR A 12 4.50 8.23 -4.07
N HIS A 13 4.98 9.12 -4.94
CA HIS A 13 4.18 9.83 -5.94
C HIS A 13 3.99 9.02 -7.23
N ASP A 14 4.48 7.78 -7.33
CA ASP A 14 4.20 6.94 -8.49
C ASP A 14 2.68 6.72 -8.59
N PRO A 15 2.07 6.84 -9.78
CA PRO A 15 0.64 6.59 -9.94
C PRO A 15 0.23 5.20 -9.45
N GLN A 16 1.10 4.18 -9.58
CA GLN A 16 0.81 2.83 -9.09
C GLN A 16 0.79 2.76 -7.56
N VAL A 17 1.72 3.46 -6.91
CA VAL A 17 1.78 3.55 -5.44
C VAL A 17 0.58 4.31 -4.90
N GLN A 18 0.21 5.42 -5.53
CA GLN A 18 -0.96 6.20 -5.16
C GLN A 18 -2.26 5.42 -5.35
N ASP A 19 -2.43 4.72 -6.47
CA ASP A 19 -3.63 3.92 -6.73
C ASP A 19 -3.77 2.78 -5.71
N ALA A 20 -2.68 2.03 -5.49
CA ALA A 20 -2.58 0.99 -4.47
C ALA A 20 -2.87 1.54 -3.05
N ALA A 21 -2.31 2.70 -2.70
CA ALA A 21 -2.55 3.37 -1.44
C ALA A 21 -4.04 3.70 -1.26
N ASN A 22 -4.64 4.40 -2.23
CA ASN A 22 -6.05 4.78 -2.19
C ASN A 22 -6.97 3.57 -2.11
N HIS A 23 -6.68 2.52 -2.89
CA HIS A 23 -7.43 1.27 -2.85
C HIS A 23 -7.35 0.61 -1.47
N ALA A 24 -6.17 0.61 -0.85
CA ALA A 24 -5.98 0.04 0.47
C ALA A 24 -6.71 0.83 1.56
N ILE A 25 -6.66 2.18 1.55
CA ILE A 25 -7.44 3.02 2.48
C ILE A 25 -8.93 2.74 2.38
N LYS A 26 -9.45 2.67 1.15
CA LYS A 26 -10.86 2.37 0.91
C LYS A 26 -11.23 0.98 1.45
N THR A 27 -10.34 0.00 1.29
CA THR A 27 -10.55 -1.36 1.80
C THR A 27 -10.49 -1.41 3.33
N ILE A 28 -9.55 -0.68 3.96
CA ILE A 28 -9.44 -0.53 5.41
C ILE A 28 -10.71 0.10 5.97
N GLN A 29 -11.17 1.19 5.36
CA GLN A 29 -12.42 1.86 5.73
C GLN A 29 -13.63 0.91 5.67
N GLN A 30 -13.74 0.12 4.60
CA GLN A 30 -14.80 -0.86 4.42
C GLN A 30 -14.71 -1.98 5.47
N ARG A 31 -13.52 -2.53 5.73
CA ARG A 31 -13.32 -3.64 6.70
C ARG A 31 -13.48 -3.21 8.15
N SER A 32 -13.01 -2.02 8.52
CA SER A 32 -13.09 -1.52 9.90
C SER A 32 -14.50 -1.08 10.28
N ASN A 33 -15.42 -0.90 9.32
CA ASN A 33 -16.78 -0.39 9.54
C ASN A 33 -16.79 0.89 10.41
N SER A 34 -15.78 1.74 10.20
CA SER A 34 -15.56 2.92 11.03
C SER A 34 -16.54 4.03 10.66
N LEU A 35 -17.15 4.67 11.66
CA LEU A 35 -18.00 5.86 11.49
C LEU A 35 -17.20 7.08 10.99
N VAL A 36 -15.90 7.11 11.27
CA VAL A 36 -14.98 8.18 10.87
C VAL A 36 -14.18 7.76 9.64
N PRO A 37 -14.09 8.61 8.60
CA PRO A 37 -13.34 8.32 7.40
C PRO A 37 -11.85 8.17 7.70
N TYR A 38 -11.24 7.12 7.16
CA TYR A 38 -9.79 6.99 7.08
C TYR A 38 -9.29 7.87 5.92
N GLU A 39 -8.49 8.87 6.25
CA GLU A 39 -7.87 9.77 5.27
C GLU A 39 -6.40 9.36 5.10
N LEU A 40 -5.95 9.23 3.85
CA LEU A 40 -4.52 9.07 3.58
C LEU A 40 -3.80 10.34 3.99
N HIS A 41 -2.96 10.28 5.02
CA HIS A 41 -2.18 11.43 5.47
C HIS A 41 -0.91 11.57 4.62
N GLU A 42 -0.13 10.48 4.55
CA GLU A 42 1.10 10.41 3.76
C GLU A 42 1.45 8.94 3.49
N VAL A 43 2.21 8.69 2.43
CA VAL A 43 2.87 7.40 2.21
C VAL A 43 4.28 7.52 2.78
N THR A 44 4.53 6.88 3.92
CA THR A 44 5.81 6.98 4.64
C THR A 44 6.91 6.17 3.96
N ASP A 45 6.56 5.01 3.40
CA ASP A 45 7.52 4.16 2.69
C ASP A 45 6.81 3.42 1.56
N ALA A 46 7.51 3.24 0.44
CA ALA A 46 7.00 2.49 -0.69
C ALA A 46 8.15 1.65 -1.27
N LYS A 47 7.94 0.34 -1.33
CA LYS A 47 8.87 -0.62 -1.91
C LYS A 47 8.14 -1.44 -2.96
N ALA A 48 8.80 -1.70 -4.07
CA ALA A 48 8.34 -2.64 -5.07
C ALA A 48 9.38 -3.73 -5.26
N GLU A 49 8.94 -4.97 -5.37
CA GLU A 49 9.75 -6.11 -5.73
C GLU A 49 9.15 -6.73 -6.99
N VAL A 50 9.89 -6.64 -8.10
CA VAL A 50 9.49 -7.27 -9.35
C VAL A 50 9.95 -8.72 -9.30
N ILE A 51 9.01 -9.64 -9.31
CA ILE A 51 9.23 -11.09 -9.42
C ILE A 51 8.85 -11.48 -10.86
N ASP A 52 9.48 -12.52 -11.42
CA ASP A 52 9.31 -12.93 -12.82
C ASP A 52 7.86 -12.91 -13.33
N ASP A 53 6.88 -13.37 -12.54
CA ASP A 53 5.47 -13.45 -12.96
C ASP A 53 4.58 -12.28 -12.47
N PHE A 54 4.99 -11.54 -11.43
CA PHE A 54 4.19 -10.47 -10.83
C PHE A 54 5.04 -9.49 -10.01
N ALA A 55 4.57 -8.26 -9.83
CA ALA A 55 5.24 -7.26 -9.00
C ALA A 55 4.53 -7.13 -7.65
N LYS A 56 5.29 -7.21 -6.55
CA LYS A 56 4.80 -6.91 -5.21
C LYS A 56 5.10 -5.47 -4.86
N PHE A 57 4.17 -4.81 -4.19
CA PHE A 57 4.31 -3.45 -3.68
C PHE A 57 4.03 -3.47 -2.19
N ASN A 58 5.05 -3.20 -1.37
CA ASN A 58 4.90 -3.01 0.06
C ASN A 58 4.86 -1.51 0.35
N LEU A 59 3.71 -1.02 0.77
CA LEU A 59 3.47 0.39 1.05
C LEU A 59 3.19 0.55 2.53
N LEU A 60 3.81 1.55 3.15
CA LEU A 60 3.51 1.99 4.49
C LEU A 60 2.72 3.30 4.39
N LEU A 61 1.41 3.19 4.61
CA LEU A 61 0.48 4.29 4.56
C LEU A 61 0.27 4.82 5.97
N LYS A 62 0.48 6.11 6.17
CA LYS A 62 0.04 6.79 7.37
C LYS A 62 -1.34 7.35 7.11
N VAL A 63 -2.30 6.96 7.93
CA VAL A 63 -3.69 7.30 7.79
C VAL A 63 -4.12 8.09 9.00
N LYS A 64 -5.03 9.03 8.78
CA LYS A 64 -5.63 9.79 9.86
C LYS A 64 -7.07 9.38 10.00
N ARG A 65 -7.47 9.12 11.24
CA ARG A 65 -8.82 8.74 11.63
C ARG A 65 -9.32 9.74 12.67
N GLY A 66 -9.90 10.84 12.19
CA GLY A 66 -10.30 11.97 13.03
C GLY A 66 -9.08 12.65 13.66
N GLU A 67 -8.90 12.53 14.98
CA GLU A 67 -7.76 13.09 15.71
C GLU A 67 -6.60 12.11 15.91
N LYS A 68 -6.78 10.83 15.52
CA LYS A 68 -5.77 9.79 15.67
C LYS A 68 -5.03 9.55 14.36
N GLU A 69 -3.74 9.27 14.45
CA GLU A 69 -2.90 8.85 13.33
C GLU A 69 -2.54 7.37 13.53
N GLU A 70 -2.69 6.59 12.46
CA GLU A 70 -2.42 5.14 12.44
C GLU A 70 -1.54 4.83 11.23
N LYS A 71 -0.70 3.81 11.33
CA LYS A 71 0.12 3.34 10.20
C LYS A 71 -0.43 2.01 9.72
N PHE A 72 -0.50 1.85 8.41
CA PHE A 72 -0.97 0.64 7.75
C PHE A 72 0.08 0.16 6.78
N LYS A 73 0.61 -1.02 7.03
CA LYS A 73 1.44 -1.73 6.06
C LYS A 73 0.51 -2.51 5.14
N VAL A 74 0.57 -2.19 3.86
CA VAL A 74 -0.27 -2.82 2.83
C VAL A 74 0.63 -3.44 1.78
N GLU A 75 0.29 -4.64 1.37
CA GLU A 75 0.97 -5.37 0.33
C GLU A 75 0.02 -5.55 -0.86
N VAL A 76 0.38 -4.94 -1.99
CA VAL A 76 -0.40 -4.98 -3.23
C VAL A 76 0.40 -5.75 -4.27
N HIS A 77 -0.20 -6.76 -4.88
CA HIS A 77 0.41 -7.50 -5.99
C HIS A 77 -0.19 -7.00 -7.29
N LYS A 78 0.68 -6.65 -8.23
CA LYS A 78 0.33 -6.32 -9.61
C LYS A 78 0.68 -7.52 -10.48
N ASN A 79 -0.33 -8.15 -11.06
CA ASN A 79 -0.10 -9.21 -12.04
C ASN A 79 0.35 -8.62 -13.39
N ASN A 80 0.84 -9.47 -14.29
CA ASN A 80 1.29 -9.05 -15.62
C ASN A 80 0.16 -8.50 -16.51
N GLU A 81 -1.11 -8.77 -16.16
CA GLU A 81 -2.29 -8.17 -16.79
C GLU A 81 -2.57 -6.73 -16.32
N GLY A 82 -1.79 -6.21 -15.37
CA GLY A 82 -1.91 -4.84 -14.86
C GLY A 82 -3.00 -4.64 -13.79
N SER A 83 -3.58 -5.71 -13.27
CA SER A 83 -4.54 -5.68 -12.16
C SER A 83 -3.83 -5.65 -10.81
N PHE A 84 -4.26 -4.73 -9.94
CA PHE A 84 -3.78 -4.61 -8.57
C PHE A 84 -4.67 -5.41 -7.62
N HIS A 85 -4.07 -6.31 -6.85
CA HIS A 85 -4.72 -7.07 -5.80
C HIS A 85 -4.08 -6.76 -4.45
N LEU A 86 -4.87 -6.24 -3.51
CA LEU A 86 -4.43 -6.12 -2.12
C LEU A 86 -4.31 -7.53 -1.53
N ASN A 87 -3.09 -8.00 -1.36
CA ASN A 87 -2.80 -9.33 -0.80
C ASN A 87 -2.90 -9.31 0.73
N GLN A 88 -2.24 -8.33 1.35
CA GLN A 88 -2.20 -8.21 2.81
C GLN A 88 -2.36 -6.75 3.24
N MET A 89 -3.01 -6.54 4.37
CA MET A 89 -3.03 -5.26 5.06
C MET A 89 -2.91 -5.54 6.56
N GLU A 90 -1.99 -4.85 7.21
CA GLU A 90 -1.75 -4.94 8.64
C GLU A 90 -1.69 -3.52 9.21
N ALA A 91 -2.45 -3.30 10.27
CA ALA A 91 -2.39 -2.07 11.02
C ALA A 91 -1.21 -2.15 11.99
N ASP A 92 -0.27 -1.23 11.87
CA ASP A 92 0.89 -1.10 12.75
C ASP A 92 0.42 -0.39 14.03
N HIS A 93 0.11 -1.18 15.06
CA HIS A 93 -0.41 -0.73 16.35
C HIS A 93 0.67 -0.64 17.46
N SER A 94 1.96 -0.51 17.10
CA SER A 94 3.05 -0.43 18.10
C SER A 94 3.14 0.92 18.80
#